data_AF-A0A0A0LCL3-F1
#
_entry.id   AF-A0A0A0LCL3-F1
#
_cell.length_a   1.000
_cell.length_b   1.000
_cell.length_c   1.000
_cell.angle_alpha   90.00
_cell.angle_beta   90.00
_cell.angle_gamma   90.00
#
_symmetry.space_group_name_H-M   'P 1'
#
loop_
_entity.id
_entity.type
_entity.pdbx_description
1 polymer ?
#
loop_
_entity_poly.entity_id
_entity_poly.type
_entity_poly.pdbx_seq_one_letter_code
_entity_poly.pdbx_strand_id
1 'polypeptide(L)'
;MYNSDLSFNFLTYLFVFACVKHLSPQVQVLNLISVLIGHVSEVVPYSNLLVSFFQKVWEESSGESLLQIQLLIALRNLVVKLGYHSPICYNMLMPILDRSIDINHPDELNLLEDSLLLWEATVSHAPSLVPSLLAYFPRLVDIMERSFDHLEVAINIIETYILLGGNEFQSMHATSIARILDSIVGNVNDKGLLSTLPIIDLLVQCFPIVVPPMIGSTLQKLVVVCLSGKDECDPSKTSVKASSAAILARVLVMNTNYLAQLMTEPSLTVLLQKEGIQTEENILLSLVDLWLDKVDNVSSIQKKMYGLALSIILTLRLPQVLDKLDQILSVCTTVILGGLDDQTEESSDEYTSATNCAETIPSKELLRRQIKASDPINQLSLEDSVRGNLQTCAALHGDSFNAAISSMHPAAFAQLKQALKMP
;
A
#
# COMPACT_ATOMS: atom_id res chain seq x y z
N MET A 1 34.59 22.32 20.90
CA MET A 1 35.54 21.43 21.62
C MET A 1 35.08 21.03 23.03
N TYR A 2 33.93 21.52 23.54
CA TYR A 2 33.39 21.15 24.87
C TYR A 2 32.28 20.06 24.86
N ASN A 3 31.75 19.68 23.68
CA ASN A 3 30.65 18.69 23.58
C ASN A 3 31.12 17.23 23.49
N SER A 4 32.38 16.98 23.12
CA SER A 4 32.93 15.62 22.96
C SER A 4 33.39 14.99 24.28
N ASP A 5 33.75 15.80 25.27
CA ASP A 5 34.21 15.32 26.58
C ASP A 5 33.05 14.96 27.53
N LEU A 6 31.87 15.53 27.30
CA LEU A 6 30.66 15.17 28.05
C LEU A 6 30.11 13.80 27.60
N SER A 7 30.15 13.49 26.29
CA SER A 7 29.64 12.23 25.73
C SER A 7 30.51 11.01 26.10
N PHE A 8 31.83 11.18 26.17
CA PHE A 8 32.77 10.10 26.52
C PHE A 8 32.69 9.71 28.01
N ASN A 9 32.54 10.69 28.90
CA ASN A 9 32.29 10.42 30.33
C ASN A 9 30.92 9.75 30.55
N PHE A 10 29.91 10.14 29.78
CA PHE A 10 28.54 9.63 29.93
C PHE A 10 28.40 8.12 29.66
N LEU A 11 29.01 7.62 28.58
CA LEU A 11 29.00 6.19 28.23
C LEU A 11 29.80 5.31 29.21
N THR A 12 30.85 5.88 29.81
CA THR A 12 31.66 5.21 30.82
C THR A 12 30.88 5.01 32.13
N TYR A 13 30.11 6.01 32.56
CA TYR A 13 29.17 5.87 33.69
C TYR A 13 28.04 4.88 33.41
N LEU A 14 27.61 4.80 32.14
CA LEU A 14 26.59 3.87 31.67
C LEU A 14 27.01 2.41 31.78
N PHE A 15 28.26 2.10 31.43
CA PHE A 15 28.86 0.78 31.58
C PHE A 15 29.06 0.39 33.05
N VAL A 16 29.40 1.37 33.91
CA VAL A 16 29.58 1.15 35.36
C VAL A 16 28.25 0.94 36.08
N PHE A 17 27.15 1.59 35.64
CA PHE A 17 25.84 1.46 36.26
C PHE A 17 25.06 0.21 35.79
N ALA A 18 25.30 -0.27 34.56
CA ALA A 18 24.74 -1.54 34.06
C ALA A 18 25.19 -2.78 34.87
N CYS A 19 26.25 -2.66 35.68
CA CYS A 19 26.71 -3.70 36.60
C CYS A 19 25.82 -3.91 37.85
N VAL A 20 24.70 -3.18 37.99
CA VAL A 20 23.76 -3.34 39.11
C VAL A 20 22.79 -4.50 38.84
N LYS A 21 22.81 -5.53 39.70
CA LYS A 21 22.08 -6.82 39.57
C LYS A 21 20.54 -6.75 39.76
N HIS A 22 19.91 -5.58 39.64
CA HIS A 22 18.47 -5.44 39.85
C HIS A 22 17.75 -5.03 38.55
N LEU A 23 16.61 -5.66 38.27
CA LEU A 23 15.81 -5.45 37.06
C LEU A 23 15.34 -3.98 36.88
N SER A 24 14.93 -3.32 37.97
CA SER A 24 14.39 -1.95 37.92
C SER A 24 15.42 -0.88 37.50
N PRO A 25 16.68 -0.85 38.00
CA PRO A 25 17.67 0.09 37.50
C PRO A 25 18.10 -0.22 36.05
N GLN A 26 18.12 -1.48 35.62
CA GLN A 26 18.48 -1.83 34.24
C GLN A 26 17.48 -1.28 33.21
N VAL A 27 16.18 -1.42 33.49
CA VAL A 27 15.10 -0.81 32.67
C VAL A 27 15.23 0.72 32.61
N GLN A 28 15.49 1.38 33.76
CA GLN A 28 15.64 2.84 33.81
C GLN A 28 16.87 3.33 33.02
N VAL A 29 17.98 2.60 33.10
CA VAL A 29 19.18 2.89 32.32
C VAL A 29 18.91 2.74 30.82
N LEU A 30 18.19 1.70 30.42
CA LEU A 30 17.86 1.45 29.02
C LEU A 30 16.96 2.54 28.44
N ASN A 31 15.97 2.98 29.23
CA ASN A 31 15.13 4.11 28.89
C ASN A 31 15.94 5.40 28.75
N LEU A 32 16.87 5.65 29.67
CA LEU A 32 17.75 6.81 29.59
C LEU A 32 18.62 6.79 28.32
N ILE A 33 19.24 5.63 28.00
CA ILE A 33 20.00 5.48 26.74
C ILE A 33 19.10 5.78 25.54
N SER A 34 17.91 5.17 25.51
CA SER A 34 16.96 5.31 24.42
C SER A 34 16.56 6.77 24.19
N VAL A 35 16.27 7.50 25.28
CA VAL A 35 16.00 8.95 25.24
C VAL A 35 17.21 9.72 24.72
N LEU A 36 18.41 9.41 25.21
CA LEU A 36 19.63 10.12 24.80
C LEU A 36 19.99 9.89 23.34
N ILE A 37 19.82 8.68 22.81
CA ILE A 37 19.97 8.38 21.38
C ILE A 37 19.09 9.32 20.55
N GLY A 38 17.88 9.60 21.01
CA GLY A 38 16.99 10.58 20.37
C GLY A 38 17.59 12.00 20.30
N HIS A 39 18.28 12.44 21.35
CA HIS A 39 18.76 13.83 21.52
C HIS A 39 20.18 14.10 21.01
N VAL A 40 21.03 13.07 20.84
CA VAL A 40 22.40 13.26 20.36
C VAL A 40 22.40 13.71 18.89
N SER A 41 23.29 14.62 18.50
CA SER A 41 23.35 15.11 17.10
C SER A 41 23.87 14.06 16.12
N GLU A 42 24.89 13.28 16.51
CA GLU A 42 25.48 12.21 15.70
C GLU A 42 25.72 10.95 16.54
N VAL A 43 25.02 9.85 16.21
CA VAL A 43 25.16 8.56 16.92
C VAL A 43 26.22 7.65 16.30
N VAL A 44 26.58 7.88 15.02
CA VAL A 44 27.50 7.05 14.24
C VAL A 44 28.85 6.82 14.95
N PRO A 45 29.51 7.83 15.55
CA PRO A 45 30.79 7.62 16.24
C PRO A 45 30.72 6.63 17.42
N TYR A 46 29.54 6.45 18.01
CA TYR A 46 29.31 5.58 19.18
C TYR A 46 28.64 4.25 18.83
N SER A 47 28.34 4.03 17.55
CA SER A 47 27.54 2.90 17.06
C SER A 47 28.09 1.54 17.48
N ASN A 48 29.40 1.28 17.31
CA ASN A 48 30.02 0.01 17.69
C ASN A 48 29.90 -0.28 19.19
N LEU A 49 30.06 0.75 20.04
CA LEU A 49 29.92 0.60 21.48
C LEU A 49 28.48 0.27 21.86
N LEU A 50 27.51 1.01 21.30
CA LEU A 50 26.09 0.77 21.53
C LEU A 50 25.66 -0.61 21.05
N VAL A 51 26.12 -1.06 19.88
CA VAL A 51 25.88 -2.41 19.36
C VAL A 51 26.43 -3.47 20.32
N SER A 52 27.68 -3.33 20.77
CA SER A 52 28.25 -4.29 21.73
C SER A 52 27.49 -4.31 23.07
N PHE A 53 27.03 -3.15 23.53
CA PHE A 53 26.24 -3.02 24.75
C PHE A 53 24.87 -3.69 24.62
N PHE A 54 24.12 -3.36 23.58
CA PHE A 54 22.79 -3.92 23.36
C PHE A 54 22.82 -5.43 23.12
N GLN A 55 23.84 -5.94 22.42
CA GLN A 55 24.03 -7.38 22.26
C GLN A 55 24.18 -8.08 23.62
N LYS A 56 25.03 -7.52 24.49
CA LYS A 56 25.24 -8.08 25.83
C LYS A 56 23.97 -8.03 26.69
N VAL A 57 23.24 -6.91 26.65
CA VAL A 57 21.96 -6.78 27.38
C VAL A 57 20.95 -7.82 26.89
N TRP A 58 20.88 -8.08 25.58
CA TRP A 58 19.99 -9.12 25.05
C TRP A 58 20.33 -10.50 25.61
N GLU A 59 21.61 -10.88 25.57
CA GLU A 59 22.10 -12.17 26.07
C GLU A 59 21.82 -12.37 27.57
N GLU A 60 21.91 -11.29 28.37
CA GLU A 60 21.67 -11.31 29.81
C GLU A 60 20.17 -11.24 30.18
N SER A 61 19.31 -10.76 29.28
CA SER A 61 17.87 -10.54 29.51
C SER A 61 16.97 -11.78 29.28
N SER A 62 17.55 -12.97 29.15
CA SER A 62 16.79 -14.20 28.87
C SER A 62 15.77 -14.49 29.97
N GLY A 63 14.48 -14.53 29.60
CA GLY A 63 13.36 -14.74 30.54
C GLY A 63 12.88 -13.46 31.24
N GLU A 64 13.45 -12.30 30.91
CA GLU A 64 13.05 -10.99 31.42
C GLU A 64 12.34 -10.18 30.33
N SER A 65 11.09 -10.53 30.02
CA SER A 65 10.33 -9.94 28.91
C SER A 65 10.26 -8.41 28.94
N LEU A 66 10.13 -7.79 30.11
CA LEU A 66 10.12 -6.33 30.24
C LEU A 66 11.45 -5.70 29.83
N LEU A 67 12.59 -6.30 30.20
CA LEU A 67 13.90 -5.79 29.81
C LEU A 67 14.12 -5.96 28.31
N GLN A 68 13.68 -7.08 27.75
CA GLN A 68 13.70 -7.35 26.31
C GLN A 68 12.85 -6.35 25.53
N ILE A 69 11.63 -6.03 25.98
CA ILE A 69 10.78 -4.98 25.38
C ILE A 69 11.52 -3.65 25.31
N GLN A 70 12.08 -3.20 26.44
CA GLN A 70 12.81 -1.92 26.48
C GLN A 70 14.06 -1.93 25.60
N LEU A 71 14.69 -3.09 25.44
CA LEU A 71 15.80 -3.26 24.52
C LEU A 71 15.36 -3.12 23.06
N LEU A 72 14.26 -3.75 22.67
CA LEU A 72 13.70 -3.63 21.31
C LEU A 72 13.35 -2.17 20.98
N ILE A 73 12.76 -1.43 21.93
CA ILE A 73 12.48 0.01 21.79
C ILE A 73 13.78 0.82 21.63
N ALA A 74 14.80 0.55 22.45
CA ALA A 74 16.09 1.24 22.36
C ALA A 74 16.82 0.95 21.03
N LEU A 75 16.76 -0.30 20.56
CA LEU A 75 17.29 -0.72 19.26
C LEU A 75 16.56 -0.03 18.11
N ARG A 76 15.23 0.10 18.20
CA ARG A 76 14.44 0.82 17.20
C ARG A 76 14.89 2.26 17.10
N ASN A 77 15.05 2.94 18.24
CA ASN A 77 15.53 4.32 18.29
C ASN A 77 16.95 4.44 17.76
N LEU A 78 17.83 3.47 18.01
CA LEU A 78 19.17 3.42 17.41
C LEU A 78 19.10 3.33 15.89
N VAL A 79 18.30 2.42 15.33
CA VAL A 79 18.13 2.24 13.89
C VAL A 79 17.62 3.51 13.23
N VAL A 80 16.56 4.12 13.78
CA VAL A 80 16.01 5.39 13.28
C VAL A 80 17.08 6.48 13.31
N LYS A 81 17.87 6.55 14.38
CA LYS A 81 18.91 7.57 14.53
C LYS A 81 20.12 7.36 13.61
N LEU A 82 20.46 6.11 13.32
CA LEU A 82 21.51 5.78 12.35
C LEU A 82 21.08 6.10 10.92
N GLY A 83 19.78 6.02 10.62
CA GLY A 83 19.27 6.26 9.27
C GLY A 83 19.94 5.34 8.25
N TYR A 84 20.52 5.91 7.20
CA TYR A 84 21.22 5.14 6.15
C TYR A 84 22.46 4.37 6.65
N HIS A 85 22.99 4.69 7.85
CA HIS A 85 24.04 3.92 8.51
C HIS A 85 23.51 2.72 9.32
N SER A 86 22.20 2.44 9.26
CA SER A 86 21.58 1.30 9.95
C SER A 86 22.26 -0.05 9.67
N PRO A 87 22.90 -0.34 8.52
CA PRO A 87 23.57 -1.63 8.32
C PRO A 87 24.66 -1.98 9.34
N ILE A 88 25.22 -0.98 10.04
CA ILE A 88 26.23 -1.20 11.10
C ILE A 88 25.70 -2.12 12.21
N CYS A 89 24.39 -2.08 12.50
CA CYS A 89 23.80 -2.88 13.57
C CYS A 89 23.26 -4.26 13.12
N TYR A 90 23.24 -4.58 11.82
CA TYR A 90 22.54 -5.78 11.31
C TYR A 90 23.08 -7.10 11.88
N ASN A 91 24.39 -7.21 12.11
CA ASN A 91 24.99 -8.43 12.69
C ASN A 91 24.43 -8.77 14.08
N MET A 92 24.10 -7.76 14.88
CA MET A 92 23.44 -7.92 16.19
C MET A 92 21.92 -7.99 16.03
N LEU A 93 21.35 -7.12 15.19
CA LEU A 93 19.91 -6.91 15.09
C LEU A 93 19.18 -8.13 14.50
N MET A 94 19.75 -8.76 13.48
CA MET A 94 19.10 -9.88 12.78
C MET A 94 18.87 -11.10 13.70
N PRO A 95 19.88 -11.58 14.49
CA PRO A 95 19.64 -12.65 15.45
C PRO A 95 18.65 -12.29 16.58
N ILE A 96 18.59 -11.02 16.98
CA ILE A 96 17.63 -10.55 17.99
C ILE A 96 16.21 -10.63 17.43
N LEU A 97 15.99 -10.06 16.24
CA LEU A 97 14.71 -10.11 15.53
C LEU A 97 14.24 -11.55 15.29
N ASP A 98 15.13 -12.44 14.80
CA ASP A 98 14.78 -13.84 14.52
C ASP A 98 14.27 -14.59 15.76
N ARG A 99 14.80 -14.27 16.94
CA ARG A 99 14.32 -14.84 18.20
C ARG A 99 13.07 -14.16 18.74
N SER A 100 12.94 -12.85 18.54
CA SER A 100 11.85 -12.06 19.13
C SER A 100 10.54 -12.13 18.32
N ILE A 101 10.62 -12.51 17.04
CA ILE A 101 9.49 -12.70 16.12
C ILE A 101 9.02 -14.16 16.07
N ASP A 102 9.73 -15.09 16.72
CA ASP A 102 9.32 -16.50 16.75
C ASP A 102 7.97 -16.67 17.45
N ILE A 103 6.92 -16.92 16.65
CA ILE A 103 5.55 -17.14 17.12
C ILE A 103 5.38 -18.42 17.95
N ASN A 104 6.39 -19.29 18.02
CA ASN A 104 6.35 -20.49 18.86
C ASN A 104 6.99 -20.26 20.23
N HIS A 105 7.59 -19.09 20.46
CA HIS A 105 8.28 -18.77 21.70
C HIS A 105 7.27 -18.48 22.83
N PRO A 106 7.50 -18.96 24.07
CA PRO A 106 6.57 -18.74 25.20
C PRO A 106 6.32 -17.26 25.51
N ASP A 107 7.29 -16.39 25.21
CA ASP A 107 7.21 -14.94 25.42
C ASP A 107 6.67 -14.15 24.22
N GLU A 108 6.19 -14.81 23.16
CA GLU A 108 5.65 -14.19 21.92
C GLU A 108 4.70 -13.02 22.24
N LEU A 109 3.71 -13.25 23.11
CA LEU A 109 2.68 -12.27 23.45
C LEU A 109 3.23 -10.96 24.02
N ASN A 110 4.44 -10.99 24.60
CA ASN A 110 5.06 -9.82 25.19
C ASN A 110 5.99 -9.09 24.22
N LEU A 111 6.61 -9.81 23.26
CA LEU A 111 7.69 -9.27 22.44
C LEU A 111 7.26 -8.92 21.01
N LEU A 112 6.20 -9.54 20.50
CA LEU A 112 5.87 -9.48 19.08
C LEU A 112 5.59 -8.06 18.58
N GLU A 113 4.86 -7.25 19.34
CA GLU A 113 4.52 -5.87 18.98
C GLU A 113 5.79 -5.02 18.77
N ASP A 114 6.67 -4.96 19.78
CA ASP A 114 7.92 -4.20 19.71
C ASP A 114 8.90 -4.78 18.69
N SER A 115 8.86 -6.09 18.46
CA SER A 115 9.68 -6.75 17.44
C SER A 115 9.26 -6.36 16.02
N LEU A 116 7.95 -6.29 15.75
CA LEU A 116 7.43 -5.82 14.47
C LEU A 116 7.75 -4.34 14.25
N LEU A 117 7.63 -3.50 15.29
CA LEU A 117 8.01 -2.08 15.21
C LEU A 117 9.52 -1.89 14.96
N LEU A 118 10.36 -2.75 15.56
CA LEU A 118 11.79 -2.78 15.27
C LEU A 118 12.06 -3.22 13.83
N TRP A 119 11.37 -4.26 13.34
CA TRP A 119 11.50 -4.73 11.97
C TRP A 119 11.09 -3.63 10.97
N GLU A 120 9.92 -3.01 11.17
CA GLU A 120 9.45 -1.88 10.36
C GLU A 120 10.49 -0.76 10.30
N ALA A 121 11.05 -0.35 11.44
CA ALA A 121 12.08 0.68 11.49
C ALA A 121 13.35 0.26 10.73
N THR A 122 13.73 -1.02 10.84
CA THR A 122 14.90 -1.60 10.18
C THR A 122 14.79 -1.51 8.67
N VAL A 123 13.66 -1.94 8.10
CA VAL A 123 13.46 -1.87 6.65
C VAL A 123 13.24 -0.44 6.18
N SER A 124 12.56 0.41 6.96
CA SER A 124 12.28 1.81 6.57
C SER A 124 13.53 2.70 6.50
N HIS A 125 14.58 2.35 7.25
CA HIS A 125 15.87 3.05 7.24
C HIS A 125 16.98 2.24 6.56
N ALA A 126 16.64 1.13 5.91
CA ALA A 126 17.59 0.36 5.13
C ALA A 126 17.96 1.14 3.85
N PRO A 127 19.25 1.32 3.54
CA PRO A 127 19.66 1.94 2.28
C PRO A 127 19.30 1.10 1.05
N SER A 128 19.18 -0.21 1.25
CA SER A 128 18.77 -1.21 0.25
C SER A 128 18.34 -2.49 0.97
N LEU A 129 17.47 -3.30 0.35
CA LEU A 129 17.17 -4.64 0.88
C LEU A 129 18.33 -5.60 0.60
N VAL A 130 19.19 -5.80 1.60
CA VAL A 130 20.21 -6.84 1.54
C VAL A 130 19.56 -8.24 1.56
N PRO A 131 20.21 -9.28 1.00
CA PRO A 131 19.60 -10.62 0.88
C PRO A 131 19.07 -11.20 2.19
N SER A 132 19.71 -10.90 3.33
CA SER A 132 19.25 -11.34 4.65
C SER A 132 17.97 -10.66 5.10
N LEU A 133 17.78 -9.37 4.77
CA LEU A 133 16.51 -8.67 5.04
C LEU A 133 15.42 -9.13 4.09
N LEU A 134 15.77 -9.39 2.83
CA LEU A 134 14.82 -9.89 1.83
C LEU A 134 14.26 -11.26 2.24
N ALA A 135 15.15 -12.21 2.56
CA ALA A 135 14.79 -13.55 2.99
C ALA A 135 13.97 -13.61 4.29
N TYR A 136 13.87 -12.50 5.02
CA TYR A 136 13.13 -12.42 6.28
C TYR A 136 11.61 -12.26 6.08
N PHE A 137 11.16 -11.77 4.92
CA PHE A 137 9.75 -11.50 4.64
C PHE A 137 8.77 -12.66 4.91
N PRO A 138 9.08 -13.94 4.60
CA PRO A 138 8.16 -15.05 4.84
C PRO A 138 7.71 -15.19 6.30
N ARG A 139 8.49 -14.70 7.27
CA ARG A 139 8.09 -14.67 8.69
C ARG A 139 6.79 -13.88 8.92
N LEU A 140 6.52 -12.88 8.09
CA LEU A 140 5.28 -12.10 8.18
C LEU A 140 4.04 -12.93 7.83
N VAL A 141 4.19 -13.98 7.00
CA VAL A 141 3.07 -14.88 6.66
C VAL A 141 2.58 -15.58 7.92
N ASP A 142 3.51 -16.18 8.68
CA ASP A 142 3.18 -16.94 9.88
C ASP A 142 2.50 -16.06 10.94
N ILE A 143 2.96 -14.81 11.09
CA ILE A 143 2.39 -13.81 12.00
C ILE A 143 0.95 -13.45 11.59
N MET A 144 0.75 -13.12 10.30
CA MET A 144 -0.54 -12.67 9.77
C MET A 144 -1.58 -13.77 9.64
N GLU A 145 -1.17 -15.05 9.62
CA GLU A 145 -2.07 -16.19 9.66
C GLU A 145 -2.59 -16.50 11.06
N ARG A 146 -1.92 -16.00 12.11
CA ARG A 146 -2.32 -16.24 13.50
C ARG A 146 -3.29 -15.20 14.03
N SER A 147 -3.01 -13.92 13.81
CA SER A 147 -3.93 -12.83 14.15
C SER A 147 -3.68 -11.59 13.29
N PHE A 148 -4.65 -10.67 13.29
CA PHE A 148 -4.58 -9.38 12.62
C PHE A 148 -4.32 -8.21 13.59
N ASP A 149 -3.91 -8.49 14.83
CA ASP A 149 -3.72 -7.47 15.87
C ASP A 149 -2.63 -6.45 15.48
N HIS A 150 -1.65 -6.88 14.68
CA HIS A 150 -0.53 -6.06 14.21
C HIS A 150 -0.64 -5.69 12.72
N LEU A 151 -1.85 -5.71 12.16
CA LEU A 151 -2.11 -5.47 10.73
C LEU A 151 -1.49 -4.16 10.21
N GLU A 152 -1.60 -3.07 10.97
CA GLU A 152 -1.08 -1.75 10.56
C GLU A 152 0.44 -1.76 10.36
N VAL A 153 1.18 -2.33 11.31
CA VAL A 153 2.65 -2.44 11.22
C VAL A 153 3.04 -3.41 10.10
N ALA A 154 2.32 -4.53 9.96
CA ALA A 154 2.55 -5.48 8.87
C ALA A 154 2.36 -4.85 7.48
N ILE A 155 1.32 -4.04 7.29
CA ILE A 155 1.06 -3.28 6.07
C ILE A 155 2.22 -2.33 5.77
N ASN A 156 2.72 -1.59 6.76
CA ASN A 156 3.85 -0.69 6.59
C ASN A 156 5.15 -1.42 6.24
N ILE A 157 5.36 -2.61 6.81
CA ILE A 157 6.47 -3.50 6.45
C ILE A 157 6.34 -3.90 4.99
N ILE A 158 5.21 -4.49 4.57
CA ILE A 158 4.95 -4.93 3.19
C ILE A 158 5.17 -3.79 2.21
N GLU A 159 4.64 -2.60 2.49
CA GLU A 159 4.84 -1.42 1.68
C GLU A 159 6.33 -1.11 1.47
N THR A 160 7.11 -1.14 2.55
CA THR A 160 8.55 -0.84 2.50
C THR A 160 9.30 -1.86 1.65
N TYR A 161 8.94 -3.14 1.76
CA TYR A 161 9.49 -4.19 0.90
C TYR A 161 9.14 -3.98 -0.58
N ILE A 162 7.93 -3.53 -0.90
CA ILE A 162 7.54 -3.19 -2.28
C ILE A 162 8.36 -2.01 -2.80
N LEU A 163 8.44 -0.92 -2.03
CA LEU A 163 9.12 0.32 -2.42
C LEU A 163 10.64 0.12 -2.60
N LEU A 164 11.29 -0.66 -1.74
CA LEU A 164 12.74 -0.87 -1.78
C LEU A 164 13.16 -2.08 -2.61
N GLY A 165 12.35 -3.15 -2.64
CA GLY A 165 12.73 -4.42 -3.23
C GLY A 165 12.33 -4.61 -4.69
N GLY A 166 11.33 -3.86 -5.16
CA GLY A 166 10.89 -3.87 -6.55
C GLY A 166 10.68 -5.30 -7.11
N ASN A 167 11.22 -5.54 -8.31
CA ASN A 167 11.09 -6.82 -9.01
C ASN A 167 11.70 -8.00 -8.24
N GLU A 168 12.83 -7.80 -7.54
CA GLU A 168 13.49 -8.88 -6.81
C GLU A 168 12.59 -9.39 -5.68
N PHE A 169 12.04 -8.47 -4.89
CA PHE A 169 11.07 -8.79 -3.83
C PHE A 169 9.82 -9.47 -4.37
N GLN A 170 9.21 -8.90 -5.41
CA GLN A 170 8.01 -9.47 -6.03
C GLN A 170 8.27 -10.91 -6.51
N SER A 171 9.40 -11.15 -7.20
CA SER A 171 9.73 -12.46 -7.75
C SER A 171 10.03 -13.51 -6.68
N MET A 172 10.73 -13.12 -5.61
CA MET A 172 11.12 -14.03 -4.53
C MET A 172 9.95 -14.38 -3.60
N HIS A 173 9.04 -13.44 -3.36
CA HIS A 173 7.99 -13.56 -2.34
C HIS A 173 6.56 -13.54 -2.89
N ALA A 174 6.38 -13.71 -4.20
CA ALA A 174 5.06 -13.74 -4.87
C ALA A 174 3.99 -14.53 -4.10
N THR A 175 4.30 -15.78 -3.74
CA THR A 175 3.38 -16.66 -3.02
C THR A 175 3.07 -16.16 -1.60
N SER A 176 4.07 -15.63 -0.89
CA SER A 176 3.90 -15.08 0.47
C SER A 176 3.01 -13.84 0.44
N ILE A 177 3.22 -12.94 -0.53
CA ILE A 177 2.38 -11.75 -0.73
C ILE A 177 0.93 -12.16 -1.01
N ALA A 178 0.73 -13.09 -1.95
CA ALA A 178 -0.61 -13.57 -2.31
C ALA A 178 -1.33 -14.20 -1.10
N ARG A 179 -0.64 -15.04 -0.30
CA ARG A 179 -1.20 -15.63 0.93
C ARG A 179 -1.61 -14.58 1.95
N ILE A 180 -0.75 -13.60 2.23
CA ILE A 180 -1.04 -12.54 3.22
C ILE A 180 -2.27 -11.74 2.76
N LEU A 181 -2.29 -11.28 1.51
CA LEU A 181 -3.40 -10.49 1.00
C LEU A 181 -4.70 -11.30 0.94
N ASP A 182 -4.64 -12.58 0.55
CA ASP A 182 -5.80 -13.45 0.56
C ASP A 182 -6.32 -13.71 1.98
N SER A 183 -5.43 -13.86 2.97
CA SER A 183 -5.78 -13.99 4.38
C SER A 183 -6.46 -12.73 4.92
N ILE A 184 -5.97 -11.54 4.55
CA ILE A 184 -6.55 -10.29 5.03
C ILE A 184 -7.92 -10.02 4.40
N VAL A 185 -8.03 -10.08 3.07
CA VAL A 185 -9.25 -9.71 2.36
C VAL A 185 -10.34 -10.74 2.64
N GLY A 186 -11.39 -10.30 3.35
CA GLY A 186 -12.53 -11.12 3.78
C GLY A 186 -12.51 -11.53 5.26
N ASN A 187 -11.40 -11.33 5.97
CA ASN A 187 -11.29 -11.69 7.39
C ASN A 187 -11.05 -10.48 8.32
N VAL A 188 -10.85 -9.28 7.78
CA VAL A 188 -10.72 -8.03 8.55
C VAL A 188 -11.97 -7.15 8.40
N ASN A 189 -12.15 -6.22 9.34
CA ASN A 189 -13.21 -5.21 9.26
C ASN A 189 -12.90 -4.12 8.23
N ASP A 190 -13.84 -3.20 8.00
CA ASP A 190 -13.70 -2.12 7.01
C ASP A 190 -12.46 -1.25 7.24
N LYS A 191 -12.11 -0.96 8.50
CA LYS A 191 -10.89 -0.20 8.83
C LYS A 191 -9.62 -0.95 8.39
N GLY A 192 -9.52 -2.24 8.70
CA GLY A 192 -8.39 -3.07 8.31
C GLY A 192 -8.31 -3.29 6.80
N LEU A 193 -9.45 -3.36 6.12
CA LEU A 193 -9.49 -3.44 4.67
C LEU A 193 -9.03 -2.11 4.04
N LEU A 194 -9.52 -0.97 4.52
CA LEU A 194 -9.09 0.36 4.04
C LEU A 194 -7.59 0.62 4.23
N SER A 195 -6.96 0.09 5.28
CA SER A 195 -5.50 0.17 5.41
C SER A 195 -4.75 -0.73 4.42
N THR A 196 -5.37 -1.83 3.97
CA THR A 196 -4.76 -2.83 3.09
C THR A 196 -4.89 -2.49 1.61
N LEU A 197 -6.03 -1.90 1.19
CA LEU A 197 -6.30 -1.57 -0.21
C LEU A 197 -5.19 -0.73 -0.89
N PRO A 198 -4.57 0.28 -0.23
CA PRO A 198 -3.44 1.01 -0.81
C PRO A 198 -2.24 0.13 -1.16
N ILE A 199 -2.00 -0.97 -0.43
CA ILE A 199 -0.91 -1.91 -0.72
C ILE A 199 -1.23 -2.76 -1.95
N ILE A 200 -2.49 -3.18 -2.08
CA ILE A 200 -2.95 -3.90 -3.28
C ILE A 200 -2.85 -2.98 -4.50
N ASP A 201 -3.29 -1.73 -4.38
CA ASP A 201 -3.18 -0.72 -5.45
C ASP A 201 -1.72 -0.49 -5.85
N LEU A 202 -0.83 -0.30 -4.86
CA LEU A 202 0.61 -0.11 -5.09
C LEU A 202 1.25 -1.30 -5.83
N LEU A 203 0.91 -2.53 -5.45
CA LEU A 203 1.40 -3.73 -6.13
C LEU A 203 0.93 -3.82 -7.59
N VAL A 204 -0.35 -3.54 -7.85
CA VAL A 204 -0.91 -3.54 -9.21
C VAL A 204 -0.29 -2.41 -10.04
N GLN A 205 -0.08 -1.23 -9.45
CA GLN A 205 0.58 -0.10 -10.09
C GLN A 205 2.03 -0.46 -10.49
N CYS A 206 2.80 -1.06 -9.58
CA CYS A 206 4.19 -1.41 -9.83
C CYS A 206 4.35 -2.57 -10.83
N PHE A 207 3.43 -3.54 -10.82
CA PHE A 207 3.55 -4.79 -11.59
C PHE A 207 2.23 -5.18 -12.28
N PRO A 208 1.69 -4.35 -13.19
CA PRO A 208 0.33 -4.48 -13.72
C PRO A 208 0.05 -5.76 -14.51
N ILE A 209 1.09 -6.44 -15.00
CA ILE A 209 0.95 -7.68 -15.77
C ILE A 209 1.11 -8.92 -14.88
N VAL A 210 2.04 -8.87 -13.92
CA VAL A 210 2.43 -10.05 -13.12
C VAL A 210 1.58 -10.19 -11.86
N VAL A 211 1.29 -9.09 -11.17
CA VAL A 211 0.57 -9.13 -9.89
C VAL A 211 -0.90 -9.54 -10.05
N PRO A 212 -1.70 -9.01 -10.99
CA PRO A 212 -3.12 -9.35 -11.01
C PRO A 212 -3.40 -10.86 -11.10
N PRO A 213 -2.75 -11.64 -12.00
CA PRO A 213 -2.85 -13.11 -11.99
C PRO A 213 -2.37 -13.76 -10.68
N MET A 214 -1.30 -13.24 -10.08
CA MET A 214 -0.73 -13.73 -8.83
C MET A 214 -1.70 -13.60 -7.64
N ILE A 215 -2.50 -12.53 -7.59
CA ILE A 215 -3.47 -12.24 -6.50
C ILE A 215 -4.92 -12.45 -6.95
N GLY A 216 -5.16 -13.32 -7.93
CA GLY A 216 -6.49 -13.51 -8.53
C GLY A 216 -7.60 -13.81 -7.51
N SER A 217 -7.32 -14.63 -6.49
CA SER A 217 -8.30 -14.92 -5.45
C SER A 217 -8.64 -13.68 -4.61
N THR A 218 -7.65 -12.85 -4.27
CA THR A 218 -7.85 -11.57 -3.60
C THR A 218 -8.71 -10.63 -4.45
N LEU A 219 -8.44 -10.54 -5.76
CA LEU A 219 -9.22 -9.72 -6.68
C LEU A 219 -10.67 -10.22 -6.80
N GLN A 220 -10.91 -11.53 -6.82
CA GLN A 220 -12.27 -12.08 -6.78
C GLN A 220 -13.01 -11.68 -5.50
N LYS A 221 -12.34 -11.70 -4.34
CA LYS A 221 -12.93 -11.20 -3.09
C LYS A 221 -13.22 -9.70 -3.14
N LEU A 222 -12.39 -8.89 -3.82
CA LEU A 222 -12.68 -7.47 -4.04
C LEU A 222 -13.91 -7.28 -4.96
N VAL A 223 -14.09 -8.11 -5.99
CA VAL A 223 -15.31 -8.09 -6.81
C VAL A 223 -16.53 -8.40 -5.95
N VAL A 224 -16.44 -9.40 -5.08
CA VAL A 224 -17.50 -9.70 -4.11
C VAL A 224 -17.78 -8.49 -3.23
N VAL A 225 -16.77 -7.89 -2.59
CA VAL A 225 -16.92 -6.66 -1.77
C VAL A 225 -17.64 -5.54 -2.53
N CYS A 226 -17.29 -5.32 -3.79
CA CYS A 226 -17.93 -4.35 -4.67
C CYS A 226 -19.43 -4.63 -4.87
N LEU A 227 -19.79 -5.90 -5.07
CA LEU A 227 -21.15 -6.31 -5.44
C LEU A 227 -22.03 -6.73 -4.24
N SER A 228 -21.46 -6.88 -3.04
CA SER A 228 -22.21 -7.19 -1.82
C SER A 228 -23.24 -6.11 -1.49
N GLY A 229 -24.49 -6.49 -1.23
CA GLY A 229 -25.64 -5.57 -1.14
C GLY A 229 -25.78 -4.75 0.16
N LYS A 230 -26.36 -3.55 0.00
CA LYS A 230 -27.36 -2.85 0.85
C LYS A 230 -27.01 -1.93 2.05
N ASP A 231 -25.77 -1.56 2.31
CA ASP A 231 -25.50 -0.55 3.37
C ASP A 231 -24.80 0.71 2.83
N GLU A 232 -25.50 1.48 1.99
CA GLU A 232 -25.00 2.79 1.51
C GLU A 232 -24.98 3.87 2.61
N CYS A 233 -25.67 3.63 3.72
CA CYS A 233 -25.68 4.56 4.85
C CYS A 233 -24.37 4.52 5.66
N ASP A 234 -23.53 3.49 5.47
CA ASP A 234 -22.24 3.40 6.16
C ASP A 234 -21.13 4.02 5.29
N PRO A 235 -20.52 5.13 5.74
CA PRO A 235 -19.44 5.78 4.99
C PRO A 235 -18.20 4.89 4.85
N SER A 236 -17.94 4.00 5.82
CA SER A 236 -16.78 3.11 5.79
C SER A 236 -16.94 2.04 4.71
N LYS A 237 -18.10 1.38 4.64
CA LYS A 237 -18.43 0.42 3.59
C LYS A 237 -18.45 1.06 2.20
N THR A 238 -18.97 2.28 2.09
CA THR A 238 -18.96 3.04 0.84
C THR A 238 -17.52 3.31 0.38
N SER A 239 -16.64 3.71 1.30
CA SER A 239 -15.22 3.95 1.01
C SER A 239 -14.49 2.66 0.62
N VAL A 240 -14.79 1.54 1.29
CA VAL A 240 -14.25 0.21 0.97
C VAL A 240 -14.65 -0.21 -0.45
N LYS A 241 -15.93 -0.09 -0.81
CA LYS A 241 -16.43 -0.42 -2.14
C LYS A 241 -15.80 0.44 -3.22
N ALA A 242 -15.74 1.75 -2.99
CA ALA A 242 -15.17 2.70 -3.93
C ALA A 242 -13.67 2.45 -4.13
N SER A 243 -12.93 2.22 -3.04
CA SER A 243 -11.49 1.90 -3.12
C SER A 243 -11.21 0.55 -3.78
N SER A 244 -12.04 -0.47 -3.49
CA SER A 244 -11.94 -1.79 -4.14
C SER A 244 -12.24 -1.71 -5.63
N ALA A 245 -13.26 -0.94 -6.00
CA ALA A 245 -13.64 -0.70 -7.38
C ALA A 245 -12.55 0.10 -8.13
N ALA A 246 -11.82 1.00 -7.46
CA ALA A 246 -10.65 1.68 -8.05
C ALA A 246 -9.53 0.71 -8.40
N ILE A 247 -9.21 -0.26 -7.54
CA ILE A 247 -8.22 -1.31 -7.87
C ILE A 247 -8.69 -2.12 -9.09
N LEU A 248 -9.96 -2.50 -9.16
CA LEU A 248 -10.49 -3.23 -10.32
C LEU A 248 -10.47 -2.38 -11.59
N ALA A 249 -10.74 -1.07 -11.49
CA ALA A 249 -10.61 -0.12 -12.59
C ALA A 249 -9.15 -0.03 -13.07
N ARG A 250 -8.18 0.03 -12.15
CA ARG A 250 -6.74 -0.02 -12.47
C ARG A 250 -6.40 -1.29 -13.24
N VAL A 251 -6.85 -2.45 -12.75
CA VAL A 251 -6.61 -3.74 -13.43
C VAL A 251 -7.24 -3.75 -14.83
N LEU A 252 -8.45 -3.18 -15.01
CA LEU A 252 -9.06 -3.06 -16.35
C LEU A 252 -8.21 -2.21 -17.28
N VAL A 253 -7.76 -1.04 -16.80
CA VAL A 253 -7.01 -0.05 -17.58
C VAL A 253 -5.64 -0.58 -18.00
N MET A 254 -4.97 -1.27 -17.08
CA MET A 254 -3.59 -1.72 -17.30
C MET A 254 -3.50 -3.14 -17.86
N ASN A 255 -4.52 -3.97 -17.67
CA ASN A 255 -4.56 -5.37 -18.10
C ASN A 255 -5.99 -5.85 -18.40
N THR A 256 -6.61 -5.25 -19.42
CA THR A 256 -8.00 -5.48 -19.83
C THR A 256 -8.33 -6.96 -20.04
N ASN A 257 -7.43 -7.70 -20.69
CA ASN A 257 -7.62 -9.12 -20.98
C ASN A 257 -7.72 -9.95 -19.70
N TYR A 258 -6.87 -9.67 -18.72
CA TYR A 258 -6.91 -10.40 -17.45
C TYR A 258 -8.19 -10.11 -16.67
N LEU A 259 -8.62 -8.84 -16.56
CA LEU A 259 -9.87 -8.55 -15.86
C LEU A 259 -11.06 -9.21 -16.54
N ALA A 260 -11.13 -9.17 -17.87
CA ALA A 260 -12.19 -9.84 -18.62
C ALA A 260 -12.21 -11.35 -18.35
N GLN A 261 -11.04 -12.00 -18.28
CA GLN A 261 -10.92 -13.41 -17.91
C GLN A 261 -11.43 -13.64 -16.47
N LEU A 262 -10.97 -12.84 -15.51
CA LEU A 262 -11.37 -12.93 -14.09
C LEU A 262 -12.89 -12.86 -13.91
N MET A 263 -13.56 -11.96 -14.63
CA MET A 263 -15.03 -11.81 -14.58
C MET A 263 -15.79 -13.01 -15.14
N THR A 264 -15.13 -13.91 -15.85
CA THR A 264 -15.74 -15.12 -16.42
C THR A 264 -15.32 -16.40 -15.70
N GLU A 265 -14.45 -16.31 -14.69
CA GLU A 265 -13.96 -17.49 -13.98
C GLU A 265 -15.07 -18.15 -13.14
N PRO A 266 -15.24 -19.49 -13.23
CA PRO A 266 -16.24 -20.21 -12.44
C PRO A 266 -16.09 -20.03 -10.93
N SER A 267 -14.87 -19.85 -10.42
CA SER A 267 -14.62 -19.64 -8.99
C SER A 267 -15.23 -18.35 -8.48
N LEU A 268 -15.21 -17.28 -9.29
CA LEU A 268 -15.85 -16.00 -8.94
C LEU A 268 -17.37 -16.16 -8.82
N THR A 269 -18.00 -16.85 -9.79
CA THR A 269 -19.44 -17.12 -9.74
C THR A 269 -19.82 -17.90 -8.49
N VAL A 270 -19.02 -18.90 -8.10
CA VAL A 270 -19.23 -19.66 -6.85
C VAL A 270 -19.10 -18.77 -5.62
N LEU A 271 -18.13 -17.85 -5.59
CA LEU A 271 -17.97 -16.90 -4.48
C LEU A 271 -19.17 -15.95 -4.35
N LEU A 272 -19.63 -15.38 -5.47
CA LEU A 272 -20.80 -14.49 -5.49
C LEU A 272 -22.07 -15.23 -5.03
N GLN A 273 -22.27 -16.48 -5.47
CA GLN A 273 -23.40 -17.31 -5.04
C GLN A 273 -23.37 -17.62 -3.53
N LYS A 274 -22.19 -17.86 -2.96
CA LYS A 274 -22.03 -18.09 -1.51
C LYS A 274 -22.47 -16.87 -0.69
N GLU A 275 -22.20 -15.67 -1.18
CA GLU A 275 -22.62 -14.42 -0.56
C GLU A 275 -24.07 -14.03 -0.89
N GLY A 276 -24.81 -14.90 -1.59
CA GLY A 276 -26.21 -14.66 -1.95
C GLY A 276 -26.41 -13.58 -3.03
N ILE A 277 -25.35 -13.21 -3.75
CA ILE A 277 -25.39 -12.22 -4.83
C ILE A 277 -25.87 -12.94 -6.10
N GLN A 278 -27.08 -12.62 -6.55
CA GLN A 278 -27.59 -13.12 -7.83
C GLN A 278 -27.06 -12.26 -8.97
N THR A 279 -26.27 -12.86 -9.85
CA THR A 279 -25.78 -12.18 -11.05
C THR A 279 -26.69 -12.51 -12.22
N GLU A 280 -27.78 -11.75 -12.37
CA GLU A 280 -28.66 -11.84 -13.56
C GLU A 280 -28.01 -11.18 -14.78
N GLU A 281 -27.15 -10.19 -14.55
CA GLU A 281 -26.38 -9.46 -15.57
C GLU A 281 -24.92 -9.92 -15.65
N ASN A 282 -24.20 -9.44 -16.65
CA ASN A 282 -22.76 -9.67 -16.73
C ASN A 282 -22.05 -8.98 -15.56
N ILE A 283 -21.18 -9.70 -14.82
CA ILE A 283 -20.44 -9.18 -13.66
C ILE A 283 -19.70 -7.87 -13.98
N LEU A 284 -19.13 -7.78 -15.19
CA LEU A 284 -18.42 -6.57 -15.62
C LEU A 284 -19.35 -5.37 -15.76
N LEU A 285 -20.61 -5.57 -16.18
CA LEU A 285 -21.61 -4.50 -16.24
C LEU A 285 -22.06 -4.07 -14.85
N SER A 286 -22.12 -5.00 -13.89
CA SER A 286 -22.37 -4.65 -12.48
C SER A 286 -21.24 -3.79 -11.90
N LEU A 287 -19.99 -4.00 -12.34
CA LEU A 287 -18.88 -3.10 -11.99
C LEU A 287 -18.98 -1.74 -12.68
N VAL A 288 -19.47 -1.69 -13.93
CA VAL A 288 -19.77 -0.42 -14.61
C VAL A 288 -20.77 0.39 -13.82
N ASP A 289 -21.85 -0.23 -13.35
CA ASP A 289 -22.85 0.43 -12.50
C ASP A 289 -22.22 0.97 -11.21
N LEU A 290 -21.36 0.20 -10.58
CA LEU A 290 -20.67 0.64 -9.37
C LEU A 290 -19.72 1.82 -9.63
N TRP A 291 -18.96 1.81 -10.74
CA TRP A 291 -18.08 2.93 -11.10
C TRP A 291 -18.88 4.20 -11.41
N LEU A 292 -20.02 4.08 -12.10
CA LEU A 292 -20.92 5.20 -12.38
C LEU A 292 -21.51 5.77 -11.09
N ASP A 293 -21.96 4.91 -10.17
CA ASP A 293 -22.60 5.30 -8.92
C ASP A 293 -21.61 5.88 -7.89
N LYS A 294 -20.39 5.32 -7.80
CA LYS A 294 -19.40 5.71 -6.77
C LYS A 294 -18.35 6.70 -7.24
N VAL A 295 -18.45 7.26 -8.44
CA VAL A 295 -17.44 8.21 -8.96
C VAL A 295 -17.24 9.44 -8.07
N ASP A 296 -18.28 9.91 -7.38
CA ASP A 296 -18.14 11.07 -6.50
C ASP A 296 -17.59 10.76 -5.10
N ASN A 297 -17.44 9.49 -4.76
CA ASN A 297 -16.93 9.02 -3.48
C ASN A 297 -15.40 8.75 -3.49
N VAL A 298 -14.71 9.09 -4.58
CA VAL A 298 -13.28 8.81 -4.76
C VAL A 298 -12.47 10.08 -5.05
N SER A 299 -11.16 9.99 -4.83
CA SER A 299 -10.20 11.07 -5.13
C SER A 299 -10.14 11.42 -6.63
N SER A 300 -9.64 12.61 -6.98
CA SER A 300 -9.53 13.07 -8.39
C SER A 300 -8.77 12.06 -9.28
N ILE A 301 -7.67 11.49 -8.77
CA ILE A 301 -6.89 10.45 -9.44
C ILE A 301 -7.73 9.19 -9.71
N GLN A 302 -8.54 8.76 -8.73
CA GLN A 302 -9.42 7.61 -8.89
C GLN A 302 -10.62 7.91 -9.81
N LYS A 303 -11.13 9.16 -9.83
CA LYS A 303 -12.15 9.59 -10.81
C LYS A 303 -11.63 9.46 -12.24
N LYS A 304 -10.38 9.89 -12.49
CA LYS A 304 -9.70 9.67 -13.78
C LYS A 304 -9.61 8.17 -14.12
N MET A 305 -9.27 7.35 -13.14
CA MET A 305 -9.17 5.89 -13.29
C MET A 305 -10.52 5.25 -13.65
N TYR A 306 -11.61 5.66 -12.99
CA TYR A 306 -12.97 5.25 -13.36
C TYR A 306 -13.34 5.69 -14.77
N GLY A 307 -13.06 6.95 -15.13
CA GLY A 307 -13.29 7.44 -16.49
C GLY A 307 -12.55 6.62 -17.55
N LEU A 308 -11.28 6.27 -17.30
CA LEU A 308 -10.49 5.44 -18.21
C LEU A 308 -11.06 4.02 -18.31
N ALA A 309 -11.44 3.42 -17.18
CA ALA A 309 -12.08 2.11 -17.14
C ALA A 309 -13.39 2.09 -17.92
N LEU A 310 -14.31 3.03 -17.63
CA LEU A 310 -15.58 3.20 -18.32
C LEU A 310 -15.40 3.46 -19.82
N SER A 311 -14.38 4.23 -20.20
CA SER A 311 -14.00 4.45 -21.59
C SER A 311 -13.57 3.15 -22.27
N ILE A 312 -12.74 2.32 -21.63
CA ILE A 312 -12.27 1.05 -22.18
C ILE A 312 -13.41 0.04 -22.35
N ILE A 313 -14.39 0.03 -21.43
CA ILE A 313 -15.58 -0.83 -21.54
C ILE A 313 -16.31 -0.64 -22.87
N LEU A 314 -16.33 0.57 -23.44
CA LEU A 314 -16.94 0.86 -24.75
C LEU A 314 -16.31 0.07 -25.91
N THR A 315 -15.09 -0.44 -25.73
CA THR A 315 -14.37 -1.25 -26.73
C THR A 315 -14.66 -2.74 -26.61
N LEU A 316 -15.35 -3.16 -25.55
CA LEU A 316 -15.69 -4.56 -25.34
C LEU A 316 -16.94 -4.93 -26.15
N ARG A 317 -17.00 -6.17 -26.63
CA ARG A 317 -18.12 -6.68 -27.44
C ARG A 317 -19.33 -7.05 -26.55
N LEU A 318 -19.84 -6.08 -25.81
CA LEU A 318 -20.98 -6.22 -24.90
C LEU A 318 -22.07 -5.23 -25.33
N PRO A 319 -23.11 -5.66 -26.07
CA PRO A 319 -24.15 -4.77 -26.59
C PRO A 319 -24.86 -3.95 -25.49
N GLN A 320 -25.02 -4.53 -24.30
CA GLN A 320 -25.62 -3.91 -23.12
C GLN A 320 -24.88 -2.66 -22.61
N VAL A 321 -23.62 -2.45 -23.02
CA VAL A 321 -22.87 -1.23 -22.71
C VAL A 321 -23.54 0.00 -23.33
N LEU A 322 -24.22 -0.15 -24.46
CA LEU A 322 -24.91 0.96 -25.14
C LEU A 322 -26.06 1.53 -24.31
N ASP A 323 -26.70 0.71 -23.48
CA ASP A 323 -27.79 1.14 -22.58
C ASP A 323 -27.28 2.12 -21.51
N LYS A 324 -25.97 2.10 -21.23
CA LYS A 324 -25.29 2.96 -20.25
C LYS A 324 -24.40 4.02 -20.92
N LEU A 325 -24.44 4.16 -22.25
CA LEU A 325 -23.55 5.03 -23.01
C LEU A 325 -23.62 6.50 -22.55
N ASP A 326 -24.83 7.04 -22.37
CA ASP A 326 -25.04 8.42 -21.90
C ASP A 326 -24.40 8.65 -20.52
N GLN A 327 -24.62 7.74 -19.58
CA GLN A 327 -24.06 7.82 -18.22
C GLN A 327 -22.52 7.75 -18.24
N ILE A 328 -21.96 6.80 -19.00
CA ILE A 328 -20.51 6.66 -19.19
C ILE A 328 -19.89 7.96 -19.72
N LEU A 329 -20.49 8.53 -20.77
CA LEU A 329 -19.98 9.74 -21.41
C LEU A 329 -20.15 10.97 -20.54
N SER A 330 -21.25 11.06 -19.78
CA SER A 330 -21.48 12.13 -18.80
C SER A 330 -20.41 12.13 -17.71
N VAL A 331 -20.10 10.96 -17.13
CA VAL A 331 -19.03 10.82 -16.14
C VAL A 331 -17.68 11.20 -16.73
N CYS A 332 -17.32 10.66 -17.91
CA CYS A 332 -16.07 11.00 -18.56
C CYS A 332 -15.96 12.50 -18.85
N THR A 333 -17.03 13.13 -19.34
CA THR A 333 -17.09 14.57 -19.62
C THR A 333 -16.87 15.39 -18.36
N THR A 334 -17.54 15.02 -17.26
CA THR A 334 -17.41 15.70 -15.97
C THR A 334 -15.98 15.60 -15.44
N VAL A 335 -15.35 14.43 -15.53
CA VAL A 335 -13.97 14.22 -15.08
C VAL A 335 -12.97 14.99 -15.96
N ILE A 336 -13.16 15.02 -17.29
CA ILE A 336 -12.30 15.79 -18.20
C ILE A 336 -12.40 17.29 -17.90
N LEU A 337 -13.62 17.81 -17.74
CA LEU A 337 -13.85 19.23 -17.49
C LEU A 337 -13.41 19.66 -16.08
N GLY A 338 -13.62 18.83 -15.06
CA GLY A 338 -13.18 19.10 -13.70
C GLY A 338 -11.66 19.02 -13.51
N GLY A 339 -10.97 18.15 -14.24
CA GLY A 339 -9.51 18.03 -14.20
C GLY A 339 -8.74 19.22 -14.79
N LEU A 340 -9.42 20.18 -15.42
CA LEU A 340 -8.84 21.47 -15.83
C LEU A 340 -8.65 22.42 -14.64
N ASP A 341 -9.45 22.27 -13.57
CA ASP A 341 -9.42 23.15 -12.40
C ASP A 341 -8.44 22.64 -11.31
N ASP A 342 -8.24 21.32 -11.19
CA ASP A 342 -7.31 20.71 -10.21
C ASP A 342 -5.82 20.90 -10.55
N GLN A 343 -5.47 21.07 -11.84
CA GLN A 343 -4.07 21.32 -12.25
C GLN A 343 -3.52 22.64 -11.71
N THR A 344 -4.40 23.58 -11.34
CA THR A 344 -4.04 24.87 -10.76
C THR A 344 -3.81 24.85 -9.25
N GLU A 345 -4.33 23.86 -8.50
CA GLU A 345 -4.20 23.81 -7.04
C GLU A 345 -3.16 22.79 -6.53
N GLU A 346 -2.97 21.65 -7.18
CA GLU A 346 -1.95 20.67 -6.74
C GLU A 346 -0.50 21.10 -7.06
N SER A 347 -0.31 22.11 -7.92
CA SER A 347 1.01 22.62 -8.26
C SER A 347 1.57 23.69 -7.31
N SER A 348 0.76 24.26 -6.41
CA SER A 348 1.18 25.40 -5.57
C SER A 348 1.72 25.03 -4.20
N ASP A 349 1.43 23.84 -3.66
CA ASP A 349 1.64 23.57 -2.22
C ASP A 349 2.77 22.57 -1.90
N GLU A 350 3.48 22.01 -2.88
CA GLU A 350 4.51 20.97 -2.64
C GLU A 350 5.98 21.41 -2.87
N TYR A 351 6.25 22.65 -3.29
CA TYR A 351 7.62 23.12 -3.60
C TYR A 351 8.38 23.80 -2.45
N THR A 352 7.91 23.72 -1.19
CA THR A 352 8.62 24.29 -0.04
C THR A 352 9.17 23.23 0.91
N SER A 353 10.15 22.46 0.44
CA SER A 353 11.20 21.85 1.31
C SER A 353 12.40 21.29 0.53
N ALA A 354 12.75 21.88 -0.61
CA ALA A 354 14.01 21.58 -1.29
C ALA A 354 15.10 22.58 -0.87
N THR A 355 15.53 22.53 0.40
CA THR A 355 16.75 23.22 0.84
C THR A 355 17.85 22.18 1.05
N ASN A 356 18.69 22.03 0.02
CA ASN A 356 20.05 21.47 -0.03
C ASN A 356 20.52 20.54 1.11
N CYS A 357 20.82 19.27 0.81
CA CYS A 357 22.09 18.65 1.19
C CYS A 357 22.39 17.33 0.44
N ALA A 358 23.66 17.18 0.06
CA ALA A 358 24.41 16.06 -0.51
C ALA A 358 23.77 14.66 -0.60
N GLU A 359 23.92 14.00 -1.76
CA GLU A 359 23.91 12.53 -1.98
C GLU A 359 23.14 11.72 -0.91
N THR A 360 21.84 11.97 -0.75
CA THR A 360 21.04 11.30 0.28
C THR A 360 20.19 10.22 -0.37
N ILE A 361 20.36 8.99 0.09
CA ILE A 361 19.50 7.86 -0.28
C ILE A 361 18.03 8.27 -0.01
N PRO A 362 17.11 8.08 -0.97
CA PRO A 362 15.74 8.56 -0.82
C PRO A 362 15.05 7.89 0.36
N SER A 363 14.42 8.69 1.22
CA SER A 363 13.59 8.18 2.31
C SER A 363 12.39 7.37 1.75
N LYS A 364 11.78 6.52 2.59
CA LYS A 364 10.56 5.77 2.25
C LYS A 364 9.49 6.68 1.60
N GLU A 365 9.32 7.89 2.13
CA GLU A 365 8.35 8.86 1.63
C GLU A 365 8.73 9.42 0.25
N LEU A 366 10.01 9.68 -0.01
CA LEU A 366 10.48 10.09 -1.33
C LEU A 366 10.27 8.99 -2.38
N LEU A 367 10.56 7.74 -2.04
CA LEU A 367 10.30 6.59 -2.91
C LEU A 367 8.81 6.44 -3.22
N ARG A 368 7.96 6.57 -2.20
CA ARG A 368 6.50 6.55 -2.35
C ARG A 368 6.03 7.61 -3.35
N ARG A 369 6.54 8.85 -3.23
CA ARG A 369 6.22 9.95 -4.16
C ARG A 369 6.72 9.68 -5.58
N GLN A 370 7.95 9.20 -5.73
CA GLN A 370 8.52 8.86 -7.04
C GLN A 370 7.71 7.78 -7.75
N ILE A 371 7.29 6.73 -7.03
CA ILE A 371 6.47 5.66 -7.59
C ILE A 371 5.08 6.19 -7.98
N LYS A 372 4.43 6.99 -7.11
CA LYS A 372 3.16 7.65 -7.44
C LYS A 372 3.25 8.56 -8.67
N ALA A 373 4.31 9.35 -8.78
CA ALA A 373 4.54 10.21 -9.95
C ALA A 373 4.76 9.38 -11.24
N SER A 374 5.37 8.20 -11.10
CA SER A 374 5.64 7.27 -12.21
C SER A 374 4.46 6.35 -12.55
N ASP A 375 3.28 6.55 -11.96
CA ASP A 375 2.09 5.75 -12.26
C ASP A 375 1.77 5.81 -13.78
N PRO A 376 1.69 4.68 -14.49
CA PRO A 376 1.35 4.68 -15.91
C PRO A 376 0.00 5.33 -16.22
N ILE A 377 -0.95 5.33 -15.26
CA ILE A 377 -2.26 5.98 -15.43
C ILE A 377 -2.13 7.52 -15.49
N ASN A 378 -1.10 8.10 -14.87
CA ASN A 378 -0.86 9.54 -14.97
C ASN A 378 -0.50 9.95 -16.41
N GLN A 379 0.15 9.06 -17.17
CA GLN A 379 0.55 9.29 -18.56
C GLN A 379 -0.61 9.13 -19.56
N LEU A 380 -1.71 8.49 -19.15
CA LEU A 380 -2.88 8.29 -20.01
C LEU A 380 -3.78 9.53 -20.03
N SER A 381 -4.18 9.95 -21.24
CA SER A 381 -5.15 11.02 -21.45
C SER A 381 -6.56 10.43 -21.51
N LEU A 382 -7.43 10.84 -20.59
CA LEU A 382 -8.83 10.43 -20.60
C LEU A 382 -9.55 10.96 -21.86
N GLU A 383 -9.23 12.19 -22.28
CA GLU A 383 -9.78 12.80 -23.50
C GLU A 383 -9.48 11.94 -24.74
N ASP A 384 -8.22 11.54 -24.92
CA ASP A 384 -7.81 10.74 -26.08
C ASP A 384 -8.36 9.32 -26.02
N SER A 385 -8.40 8.73 -24.81
CA SER A 385 -9.00 7.42 -24.56
C SER A 385 -10.48 7.41 -24.96
N VAL A 386 -11.27 8.38 -24.49
CA VAL A 386 -12.71 8.46 -24.80
C VAL A 386 -12.91 8.66 -26.30
N ARG A 387 -12.13 9.55 -26.94
CA ARG A 387 -12.23 9.79 -28.38
C ARG A 387 -11.94 8.52 -29.19
N GLY A 388 -10.85 7.81 -28.90
CA GLY A 388 -10.48 6.58 -29.61
C GLY A 388 -11.43 5.42 -29.34
N ASN A 389 -11.87 5.25 -28.10
CA ASN A 389 -12.75 4.17 -27.70
C ASN A 389 -14.17 4.36 -28.22
N LEU A 390 -14.66 5.60 -28.35
CA LEU A 390 -15.92 5.91 -29.02
C LEU A 390 -15.91 5.52 -30.49
N GLN A 391 -14.83 5.81 -31.22
CA GLN A 391 -14.68 5.39 -32.61
C GLN A 391 -14.70 3.87 -32.75
N THR A 392 -14.04 3.17 -31.82
CA THR A 392 -14.04 1.70 -31.77
C THR A 392 -15.43 1.17 -31.45
N CYS A 393 -16.14 1.76 -30.48
CA CYS A 393 -17.51 1.41 -30.12
C CYS A 393 -18.47 1.57 -31.31
N ALA A 394 -18.36 2.70 -32.04
CA ALA A 394 -19.14 2.95 -33.25
C ALA A 394 -18.87 1.89 -34.32
N ALA A 395 -17.61 1.48 -34.51
CA ALA A 395 -17.24 0.42 -35.45
C ALA A 395 -17.75 -0.97 -35.03
N LEU A 396 -17.83 -1.25 -33.72
CA LEU A 396 -18.30 -2.55 -33.20
C LEU A 396 -19.82 -2.70 -33.28
N HIS A 397 -20.56 -1.64 -33.02
CA HIS A 397 -22.03 -1.71 -32.85
C HIS A 397 -22.83 -1.02 -33.97
N GLY A 398 -22.20 -0.25 -34.85
CA GLY A 398 -22.83 0.34 -36.04
C GLY A 398 -24.10 1.14 -35.73
N ASP A 399 -25.21 0.74 -36.32
CA ASP A 399 -26.49 1.46 -36.21
C ASP A 399 -27.04 1.52 -34.77
N SER A 400 -26.79 0.48 -33.96
CA SER A 400 -27.20 0.49 -32.55
C SER A 400 -26.48 1.58 -31.76
N PHE A 401 -25.21 1.83 -32.05
CA PHE A 401 -24.47 2.95 -31.47
C PHE A 401 -25.02 4.29 -31.96
N ASN A 402 -25.31 4.43 -33.26
CA ASN A 402 -25.88 5.65 -33.82
C ASN A 402 -27.25 5.99 -33.21
N ALA A 403 -28.07 4.98 -32.92
CA ALA A 403 -29.33 5.16 -32.22
C ALA A 403 -29.12 5.61 -30.76
N ALA A 404 -28.20 4.97 -30.03
CA ALA A 404 -27.88 5.32 -28.66
C ALA A 404 -27.33 6.75 -28.52
N ILE A 405 -26.37 7.14 -29.37
CA ILE A 405 -25.79 8.50 -29.33
C ILE A 405 -26.81 9.58 -29.72
N SER A 406 -27.73 9.26 -30.64
CA SER A 406 -28.79 10.20 -31.06
C SER A 406 -29.88 10.40 -30.00
N SER A 407 -30.00 9.45 -29.06
CA SER A 407 -30.96 9.52 -27.95
C SER A 407 -30.47 10.40 -26.79
N MET A 408 -29.19 10.77 -26.79
CA MET A 408 -28.55 11.54 -25.74
C MET A 408 -29.08 12.97 -25.69
N HIS A 409 -29.20 13.54 -24.47
CA HIS A 409 -29.73 14.89 -24.32
C HIS A 409 -28.83 15.93 -25.02
N PRO A 410 -29.37 16.89 -25.80
CA PRO A 410 -28.56 17.82 -26.60
C PRO A 410 -27.53 18.62 -25.80
N ALA A 411 -27.84 19.00 -24.55
CA ALA A 411 -26.91 19.71 -23.68
C ALA A 411 -25.73 18.84 -23.23
N ALA A 412 -25.99 17.57 -22.88
CA ALA A 412 -24.93 16.62 -22.52
C ALA A 412 -24.03 16.32 -23.73
N PHE A 413 -24.63 16.22 -24.93
CA PHE A 413 -23.87 16.06 -26.16
C PHE A 413 -23.00 17.28 -26.50
N ALA A 414 -23.49 18.50 -26.25
CA ALA A 414 -22.69 19.71 -26.42
C ALA A 414 -21.50 19.77 -25.44
N GLN A 415 -21.71 19.39 -24.18
CA GLN A 415 -20.64 19.30 -23.18
C GLN A 415 -19.61 18.22 -23.55
N LEU A 416 -20.06 17.07 -24.04
CA LEU A 416 -19.18 16.01 -24.55
C LEU A 416 -18.32 16.52 -25.70
N LYS A 417 -18.92 17.23 -26.67
CA LYS A 417 -18.17 17.85 -27.78
C LYS A 417 -17.12 18.83 -27.28
N GLN A 418 -17.48 19.67 -26.30
CA GLN A 418 -16.56 20.62 -25.69
C GLN A 418 -15.39 19.90 -24.99
N ALA A 419 -15.68 18.89 -24.16
CA ALA A 419 -14.67 18.11 -23.44
C ALA A 419 -13.72 17.37 -24.39
N LEU A 420 -14.24 16.82 -25.48
CA LEU A 420 -13.46 16.10 -26.48
C LEU A 420 -12.88 16.99 -27.59
N LYS A 421 -13.06 18.31 -27.50
CA LYS A 421 -12.63 19.29 -28.50
C LYS A 421 -13.07 18.93 -29.93
N MET A 422 -14.28 18.41 -30.06
CA MET A 422 -14.89 18.05 -31.33
C MET A 422 -15.52 19.27 -32.00
N PRO A 423 -15.49 19.36 -33.35
CA PRO A 423 -16.10 20.46 -34.08
C PRO A 423 -17.64 20.50 -34.02
#